data_AF-A3GF35-F1
#
_entry.id   AF-A3GF35-F1
#
_cell.length_a   1.000
_cell.length_b   1.000
_cell.length_c   1.000
_cell.angle_alpha   90.00
_cell.angle_beta   90.00
_cell.angle_gamma   90.00
#
_symmetry.space_group_name_H-M   'P 1'
#
loop_
_entity.id
_entity.type
_entity.pdbx_description
1 polymer ?
#
loop_
_entity_poly.entity_id
_entity_poly.type
_entity_poly.pdbx_seq_one_letter_code
_entity_poly.pdbx_strand_id
1 'polypeptide(L)'
;MNSKPYLPSMGSFLNVITSPISGRYKPATQSESSDSIPEDNHPVTMSLDLANTVVFQKGINKEEKMVSPPKTISGDIVVYVFTPARLCHLKIEFRGKKYITLQKSAYHNTQSPLVKCRTLVYDTVLWKQEDVLPIGIYNYSFTFVVEPSLPETVDTANLQIHYELDVSMKYTLPSSNSQKLKTIRRFKEVQL
;
A
#
# COMPACT_ATOMS: atom_id res chain seq x y z
N MET A 1 44.13 44.63 29.43
CA MET A 1 43.03 43.93 30.11
C MET A 1 42.09 43.42 29.02
N ASN A 2 42.23 42.14 28.68
CA ASN A 2 41.57 41.51 27.53
C ASN A 2 40.33 40.76 28.03
N SER A 3 39.14 41.07 27.51
CA SER A 3 37.92 40.30 27.73
C SER A 3 37.39 39.76 26.40
N LYS A 4 37.43 38.44 26.29
CA LYS A 4 36.63 37.58 25.40
C LYS A 4 36.35 36.28 26.19
N PRO A 5 35.37 35.45 25.80
CA PRO A 5 33.92 35.69 25.81
C PRO A 5 33.20 34.58 26.63
N TYR A 6 31.91 34.73 26.92
CA TYR A 6 31.09 33.61 27.42
C TYR A 6 30.10 33.18 26.33
N LEU A 7 30.25 31.94 25.85
CA LEU A 7 29.24 31.18 25.11
C LEU A 7 28.75 30.06 26.04
N PRO A 8 27.44 29.83 26.17
CA PRO A 8 26.92 28.71 26.94
C PRO A 8 27.10 27.38 26.18
N SER A 9 27.66 26.42 26.91
CA SER A 9 27.74 24.99 26.63
C SER A 9 26.34 24.39 26.41
N MET A 10 26.14 23.74 25.27
CA MET A 10 24.99 22.86 25.02
C MET A 10 25.49 21.41 25.03
N GLY A 11 24.84 20.63 25.89
CA GLY A 11 25.24 19.31 26.31
C GLY A 11 25.34 18.29 25.18
N SER A 12 26.35 17.45 25.35
CA SER A 12 26.52 16.15 24.73
C SER A 12 25.38 15.20 25.11
N PHE A 13 24.57 14.80 24.13
CA PHE A 13 23.66 13.67 24.27
C PHE A 13 24.23 12.45 23.55
N LEU A 14 24.78 11.55 24.39
CA LEU A 14 24.83 10.09 24.31
C LEU A 14 24.74 9.43 22.93
N ASN A 15 25.86 8.78 22.58
CA ASN A 15 25.89 7.58 21.77
C ASN A 15 24.94 6.52 22.34
N VAL A 16 24.02 6.01 21.51
CA VAL A 16 23.42 4.69 21.69
C VAL A 16 23.62 3.91 20.40
N ILE A 17 24.60 3.00 20.43
CA ILE A 17 24.75 1.91 19.47
C ILE A 17 24.26 0.63 20.16
N THR A 18 23.69 -0.28 19.37
CA THR A 18 23.26 -1.67 19.65
C THR A 18 21.84 -1.76 20.22
N SER A 19 20.93 -2.54 19.66
CA SER A 19 21.08 -3.91 19.12
C SER A 19 20.20 -4.19 17.89
N PRO A 20 20.58 -5.15 17.02
CA PRO A 20 19.65 -5.72 16.06
C PRO A 20 18.61 -6.56 16.81
N ILE A 21 17.33 -6.32 16.55
CA ILE A 21 16.28 -7.24 17.00
C ILE A 21 16.42 -8.51 16.14
N SER A 22 17.25 -9.43 16.63
CA SER A 22 17.19 -10.84 16.28
C SER A 22 15.90 -11.40 16.85
N GLY A 23 14.81 -11.24 16.09
CA GLY A 23 13.58 -11.99 16.32
C GLY A 23 13.87 -13.46 16.00
N ARG A 24 13.97 -14.30 17.04
CA ARG A 24 13.86 -15.75 16.89
C ARG A 24 12.50 -16.05 16.25
N TYR A 25 12.50 -16.40 14.98
CA TYR A 25 11.34 -16.96 14.31
C TYR A 25 10.98 -18.30 14.96
N LYS A 26 9.78 -18.38 15.55
CA LYS A 26 9.12 -19.66 15.82
C LYS A 26 8.16 -19.93 14.66
N PRO A 27 8.14 -21.12 14.05
CA PRO A 27 7.07 -21.50 13.15
C PRO A 27 5.76 -21.52 13.94
N ALA A 28 4.74 -20.82 13.44
CA ALA A 28 3.40 -20.90 14.01
C ALA A 28 2.83 -22.30 13.76
N THR A 29 2.41 -22.95 14.84
CA THR A 29 1.64 -24.18 14.81
C THR A 29 0.35 -23.95 14.04
N GLN A 30 0.04 -24.85 13.11
CA GLN A 30 -1.11 -24.80 12.22
C GLN A 30 -2.41 -24.62 13.01
N SER A 31 -3.10 -23.49 12.80
CA SER A 31 -4.52 -23.35 13.05
C SER A 31 -5.23 -23.48 11.70
N GLU A 32 -6.08 -24.51 11.58
CA GLU A 32 -6.87 -24.81 10.40
C GLU A 32 -7.88 -23.68 10.13
N SER A 33 -7.55 -22.82 9.16
CA SER A 33 -8.53 -22.09 8.36
C SER A 33 -8.19 -22.38 6.90
N SER A 34 -9.06 -23.16 6.27
CA SER A 34 -8.95 -23.63 4.89
C SER A 34 -9.19 -22.48 3.90
N ASP A 35 -8.18 -21.64 3.74
CA ASP A 35 -8.04 -20.82 2.54
C ASP A 35 -7.14 -21.60 1.57
N SER A 36 -7.72 -22.01 0.45
CA SER A 36 -7.05 -22.77 -0.60
C SER A 36 -5.78 -22.04 -1.05
N ILE A 37 -4.61 -22.64 -0.80
CA ILE A 37 -3.34 -22.18 -1.36
C ILE A 37 -3.50 -22.25 -2.89
N PRO A 38 -3.25 -21.15 -3.64
CA PRO A 38 -3.32 -21.20 -5.08
C PRO A 38 -2.26 -22.19 -5.61
N GLU A 39 -2.70 -23.28 -6.24
CA GLU A 39 -1.85 -24.26 -6.94
C GLU A 39 -1.29 -23.68 -8.25
N ASP A 40 -0.68 -22.51 -8.19
CA ASP A 40 0.13 -22.01 -9.27
C ASP A 40 1.58 -22.47 -9.04
N ASN A 41 2.18 -23.14 -10.03
CA ASN A 41 3.58 -23.59 -10.08
C ASN A 41 4.61 -22.43 -10.08
N HIS A 42 4.29 -21.32 -9.41
CA HIS A 42 5.11 -20.14 -9.33
C HIS A 42 6.03 -20.19 -8.10
N PRO A 43 7.31 -19.82 -8.24
CA PRO A 43 8.28 -19.90 -7.14
C PRO A 43 7.96 -18.93 -5.98
N VAL A 44 7.19 -17.89 -6.27
CA VAL A 44 6.64 -16.94 -5.28
C VAL A 44 5.24 -16.54 -5.77
N THR A 45 4.27 -16.46 -4.87
CA THR A 45 2.93 -15.89 -5.13
C THR A 45 2.58 -14.83 -4.09
N MET A 46 1.53 -14.05 -4.36
CA MET A 46 1.11 -12.93 -3.51
C MET A 46 -0.42 -12.80 -3.51
N SER A 47 -1.00 -12.62 -2.32
CA SER A 47 -2.39 -12.19 -2.10
C SER A 47 -2.44 -10.80 -1.48
N LEU A 48 -3.59 -10.15 -1.61
CA LEU A 48 -3.88 -8.84 -1.04
C LEU A 48 -5.22 -8.92 -0.31
N ASP A 49 -5.15 -8.89 1.02
CA ASP A 49 -6.28 -9.06 1.91
C ASP A 49 -6.55 -7.72 2.61
N LEU A 50 -7.79 -7.24 2.51
CA LEU A 50 -8.18 -5.99 3.18
C LEU A 50 -8.76 -6.36 4.54
N ALA A 51 -8.35 -5.64 5.58
CA ALA A 51 -9.09 -5.65 6.83
C ALA A 51 -10.50 -5.09 6.52
N ASN A 52 -11.55 -5.74 7.02
CA ASN A 52 -12.94 -5.40 6.73
C ASN A 52 -13.15 -3.88 6.66
N THR A 53 -13.52 -3.39 5.48
CA THR A 53 -13.52 -1.98 5.06
C THR A 53 -14.61 -1.13 5.70
N VAL A 54 -15.19 -1.56 6.83
CA VAL A 54 -16.40 -0.95 7.37
C VAL A 54 -16.37 -0.89 8.89
N VAL A 55 -16.14 0.30 9.43
CA VAL A 55 -16.68 0.66 10.75
C VAL A 55 -17.59 1.87 10.57
N PHE A 56 -18.83 1.63 10.18
CA PHE A 56 -19.90 2.62 10.38
C PHE A 56 -20.21 2.66 11.87
N GLN A 57 -19.88 3.75 12.55
CA GLN A 57 -20.51 4.08 13.82
C GLN A 57 -21.91 4.63 13.53
N LYS A 58 -22.88 3.72 13.34
CA LYS A 58 -24.29 4.07 13.29
C LYS A 58 -24.73 4.45 14.70
N GLY A 59 -24.78 5.75 15.02
CA GLY A 59 -25.34 6.19 16.30
C GLY A 59 -25.02 7.59 16.83
N ILE A 60 -24.30 8.45 16.11
CA ILE A 60 -23.92 9.77 16.67
C ILE A 60 -24.95 10.84 16.28
N ASN A 61 -25.52 11.48 17.30
CA ASN A 61 -26.50 12.57 17.21
C ASN A 61 -26.03 13.69 16.27
N LYS A 62 -26.98 14.37 15.62
CA LYS A 62 -26.73 15.47 14.66
C LYS A 62 -25.90 16.64 15.21
N GLU A 63 -25.66 16.70 16.51
CA GLU A 63 -24.92 17.78 17.20
C GLU A 63 -23.47 17.39 17.57
N GLU A 64 -23.08 16.10 17.50
CA GLU A 64 -21.69 15.63 17.69
C GLU A 64 -20.99 15.45 16.34
N LYS A 65 -20.87 16.54 15.58
CA LYS A 65 -20.16 16.55 14.29
C LYS A 65 -18.73 17.07 14.40
N MET A 66 -18.07 16.80 15.53
CA MET A 66 -16.64 17.08 15.68
C MET A 66 -15.86 15.78 15.66
N VAL A 67 -15.28 15.50 14.49
CA VAL A 67 -14.26 14.48 14.23
C VAL A 67 -14.76 13.04 14.26
N SER A 68 -15.49 12.64 13.22
CA SER A 68 -15.46 11.22 12.84
C SER A 68 -14.00 10.82 12.64
N PRO A 69 -13.54 9.67 13.17
CA PRO A 69 -12.17 9.22 12.95
C PRO A 69 -11.90 9.17 11.44
N PRO A 70 -10.67 9.49 11.00
CA PRO A 70 -10.33 9.46 9.59
C PRO A 70 -10.63 8.08 9.02
N LYS A 71 -11.29 8.03 7.85
CA LYS A 71 -11.48 6.78 7.12
C LYS A 71 -10.09 6.19 6.85
N THR A 72 -9.86 4.93 7.15
CA THR A 72 -8.57 4.26 6.91
C THR A 72 -8.77 3.05 6.03
N ILE A 73 -7.84 2.84 5.09
CA ILE A 73 -7.76 1.61 4.30
C ILE A 73 -6.57 0.82 4.84
N SER A 74 -6.82 -0.31 5.45
CA SER A 74 -5.78 -1.19 6.00
C SER A 74 -5.96 -2.62 5.55
N GLY A 75 -4.89 -3.39 5.63
CA GLY A 75 -4.87 -4.78 5.21
C GLY A 75 -3.48 -5.37 5.27
N ASP A 76 -3.37 -6.58 4.75
CA ASP A 76 -2.15 -7.36 4.72
C ASP A 76 -1.85 -7.81 3.28
N ILE A 77 -0.58 -7.78 2.94
CA ILE A 77 -0.07 -8.43 1.73
C ILE A 77 0.58 -9.74 2.20
N VAL A 78 0.05 -10.86 1.76
CA VAL A 78 0.60 -12.18 2.07
C VAL A 78 1.44 -12.65 0.89
N VAL A 79 2.72 -12.89 1.14
CA VAL A 79 3.67 -13.40 0.15
C VAL A 79 3.99 -14.85 0.50
N TYR A 80 3.71 -15.75 -0.44
CA TYR A 80 4.02 -17.17 -0.32
C TYR A 80 5.29 -17.45 -1.12
N VAL A 81 6.35 -17.90 -0.46
CA VAL A 81 7.64 -18.23 -1.09
C VAL A 81 7.79 -19.74 -1.11
N PHE A 82 7.72 -20.33 -2.30
CA PHE A 82 7.89 -21.77 -2.52
C PHE A 82 9.32 -22.13 -2.93
N THR A 83 10.10 -21.14 -3.37
CA THR A 83 11.53 -21.28 -3.68
C THR A 83 12.27 -20.07 -3.14
N PRO A 84 13.44 -20.24 -2.47
CA PRO A 84 14.19 -19.12 -1.93
C PRO A 84 14.40 -18.02 -2.97
N ALA A 85 14.07 -16.78 -2.59
CA ALA A 85 14.01 -15.66 -3.51
C ALA A 85 14.60 -14.42 -2.85
N ARG A 86 15.40 -13.66 -3.57
CA ARG A 86 15.86 -12.36 -3.09
C ARG A 86 14.79 -11.33 -3.41
N LEU A 87 14.13 -10.82 -2.38
CA LEU A 87 13.24 -9.68 -2.56
C LEU A 87 14.09 -8.46 -2.95
N CYS A 88 13.60 -7.63 -3.86
CA CYS A 88 14.24 -6.34 -4.18
C CYS A 88 13.43 -5.20 -3.58
N HIS A 89 12.12 -5.25 -3.81
CA HIS A 89 11.17 -4.42 -3.10
C HIS A 89 9.76 -4.99 -3.22
N LEU A 90 8.97 -4.74 -2.19
CA LEU A 90 7.52 -4.83 -2.19
C LEU A 90 6.97 -3.42 -2.04
N LYS A 91 5.95 -3.07 -2.82
CA LYS A 91 5.35 -1.75 -2.82
C LYS A 91 3.84 -1.88 -2.92
N ILE A 92 3.10 -1.13 -2.12
CA ILE A 92 1.67 -0.92 -2.28
C ILE A 92 1.38 0.55 -2.51
N GLU A 93 0.51 0.82 -3.47
CA GLU A 93 0.13 2.17 -3.87
C GLU A 93 -1.38 2.33 -3.77
N PHE A 94 -1.82 3.36 -3.04
CA PHE A 94 -3.22 3.78 -3.03
C PHE A 94 -3.40 4.93 -4.01
N ARG A 95 -4.22 4.73 -5.03
CA ARG A 95 -4.42 5.68 -6.11
C ARG A 95 -5.89 6.01 -6.26
N GLY A 96 -6.20 7.29 -6.43
CA GLY A 96 -7.52 7.77 -6.81
C GLY A 96 -7.46 8.62 -8.06
N LYS A 97 -8.34 8.37 -9.02
CA LYS A 97 -8.41 9.13 -10.28
C LYS A 97 -9.83 9.58 -10.54
N LYS A 98 -9.94 10.80 -11.08
CA LYS A 98 -11.17 11.41 -11.57
C LYS A 98 -11.10 11.60 -13.08
N TYR A 99 -12.05 11.03 -13.79
CA TYR A 99 -12.25 11.22 -15.22
C TYR A 99 -13.53 12.02 -15.46
N ILE A 100 -13.45 13.07 -16.26
CA ILE A 100 -14.59 13.89 -16.66
C ILE A 100 -14.73 13.80 -18.16
N THR A 101 -15.87 13.31 -18.62
CA THR A 101 -16.21 13.23 -20.05
C THR A 101 -17.09 14.43 -20.39
N LEU A 102 -16.58 15.34 -21.22
CA LEU A 102 -17.34 16.50 -21.66
C LEU A 102 -18.08 16.16 -22.96
N GLN A 103 -19.40 16.08 -22.89
CA GLN A 103 -20.24 16.03 -24.08
C GLN A 103 -20.19 17.39 -24.78
N LYS A 104 -19.70 17.43 -26.02
CA LYS A 104 -19.86 18.62 -26.87
C LYS A 104 -21.28 18.64 -27.43
N SER A 105 -21.85 19.84 -27.53
CA SER A 105 -23.19 20.05 -28.08
C SER A 105 -23.33 19.46 -29.50
N ALA A 106 -24.54 19.01 -29.82
CA ALA A 106 -24.91 18.20 -31.00
C ALA A 106 -24.67 18.83 -32.39
N TYR A 107 -23.94 19.95 -32.48
CA TYR A 107 -23.74 20.69 -33.73
C TYR A 107 -22.59 20.17 -34.61
N HIS A 108 -21.71 19.30 -34.10
CA HIS A 108 -20.66 18.67 -34.91
C HIS A 108 -20.58 17.16 -34.66
N ASN A 109 -21.25 16.41 -35.54
CA ASN A 109 -21.59 14.99 -35.38
C ASN A 109 -20.44 14.00 -35.66
N THR A 110 -19.17 14.40 -35.53
CA THR A 110 -18.02 13.57 -35.97
C THR A 110 -16.81 13.55 -35.05
N GLN A 111 -16.86 14.17 -33.86
CA GLN A 111 -15.72 14.19 -32.93
C GLN A 111 -15.95 13.31 -31.70
N SER A 112 -14.92 12.55 -31.32
CA SER A 112 -14.89 11.76 -30.09
C SER A 112 -15.00 12.64 -28.84
N PRO A 113 -15.61 12.13 -27.76
CA PRO A 113 -15.76 12.88 -26.52
C PRO A 113 -14.40 13.23 -25.90
N LEU A 114 -14.30 14.43 -25.32
CA LEU A 114 -13.09 14.86 -24.63
C LEU A 114 -13.09 14.33 -23.20
N VAL A 115 -12.10 13.50 -22.87
CA VAL A 115 -11.91 12.94 -21.52
C VAL A 115 -10.78 13.69 -20.81
N LYS A 116 -11.06 14.27 -19.64
CA LYS A 116 -10.04 14.87 -18.75
C LYS A 116 -9.79 13.95 -17.57
N CYS A 117 -8.54 13.58 -17.32
CA CYS A 117 -8.12 12.77 -16.17
C CYS A 117 -7.37 13.64 -15.14
N ARG A 118 -7.69 13.49 -13.86
CA ARG A 118 -7.01 14.14 -12.74
C ARG A 118 -6.75 13.13 -11.62
N THR A 119 -5.52 13.10 -11.11
CA THR A 119 -5.18 12.35 -9.89
C THR A 119 -5.77 13.05 -8.68
N LEU A 120 -6.47 12.29 -7.83
CA LEU A 120 -7.04 12.75 -6.56
C LEU A 120 -6.12 12.45 -5.39
N VAL A 121 -5.56 11.24 -5.36
CA VAL A 121 -4.63 10.77 -4.32
C VAL A 121 -3.61 9.82 -4.93
N TYR A 122 -2.39 9.84 -4.39
CA TYR A 122 -1.33 8.91 -4.72
C TYR A 122 -0.44 8.74 -3.48
N ASP A 123 -0.71 7.69 -2.71
CA ASP A 123 0.07 7.33 -1.54
C ASP A 123 0.79 6.01 -1.75
N THR A 124 1.93 5.82 -1.09
CA THR A 124 2.79 4.66 -1.32
C THR A 124 3.45 4.20 -0.03
N VAL A 125 3.45 2.89 0.20
CA VAL A 125 4.29 2.22 1.20
C VAL A 125 5.26 1.29 0.47
N LEU A 126 6.54 1.35 0.86
CA LEU A 126 7.63 0.63 0.20
C LEU A 126 8.45 -0.13 1.24
N TRP A 127 8.53 -1.44 1.07
CA TRP A 127 9.46 -2.30 1.80
C TRP A 127 10.65 -2.64 0.90
N LYS A 128 11.83 -2.23 1.34
CA LYS A 128 13.10 -2.64 0.75
C LYS A 128 13.73 -3.69 1.66
N GLN A 129 14.03 -4.84 1.09
CA GLN A 129 14.73 -5.92 1.77
C GLN A 129 15.73 -6.47 0.78
N GLU A 130 17.00 -6.58 1.17
CA GLU A 130 18.05 -7.09 0.28
C GLU A 130 18.41 -8.55 0.56
N ASP A 131 17.75 -9.15 1.55
CA ASP A 131 17.98 -10.52 1.99
C ASP A 131 17.26 -11.54 1.11
N VAL A 132 17.79 -12.76 1.14
CA VAL A 132 17.13 -13.92 0.55
C VAL A 132 16.03 -14.37 1.50
N LEU A 133 14.79 -14.32 1.03
CA LEU A 133 13.63 -14.90 1.72
C LEU A 133 13.71 -16.43 1.60
N PRO A 134 13.76 -17.17 2.73
CA PRO A 134 13.59 -18.62 2.70
C PRO A 134 12.16 -19.01 2.28
N ILE A 135 11.93 -20.33 2.15
CA ILE A 135 10.59 -20.86 1.91
C ILE A 135 9.72 -20.55 3.12
N GLY A 136 8.53 -20.01 2.90
CA GLY A 136 7.63 -19.60 3.97
C GLY A 136 6.52 -18.65 3.52
N ILE A 137 5.76 -18.17 4.51
CA ILE A 137 4.68 -17.21 4.34
C ILE A 137 5.09 -15.92 5.07
N TYR A 138 4.97 -14.78 4.39
CA TYR A 138 5.38 -13.47 4.88
C TYR A 138 4.21 -12.50 4.80
N ASN A 139 3.92 -11.81 5.91
CA ASN A 139 2.84 -10.83 5.99
C ASN A 139 3.41 -9.42 6.06
N TYR A 140 2.90 -8.53 5.19
CA TYR A 140 3.26 -7.11 5.17
C TYR A 140 2.01 -6.27 5.36
N SER A 141 1.81 -5.78 6.58
CA SER A 141 0.66 -4.95 6.94
C SER A 141 0.81 -3.52 6.43
N PHE A 142 -0.28 -2.92 5.96
CA PHE A 142 -0.32 -1.53 5.51
C PHE A 142 -1.53 -0.79 6.07
N THR A 143 -1.43 0.54 6.10
CA THR A 143 -2.54 1.43 6.46
C THR A 143 -2.37 2.74 5.72
N PHE A 144 -3.42 3.17 5.02
CA PHE A 144 -3.54 4.48 4.41
C PHE A 144 -4.62 5.28 5.13
N VAL A 145 -4.33 6.54 5.44
CA VAL A 145 -5.30 7.48 6.00
C VAL A 145 -5.98 8.19 4.83
N VAL A 146 -7.29 8.03 4.70
CA VAL A 146 -8.08 8.64 3.62
C VAL A 146 -8.46 10.05 4.04
N GLU A 147 -8.06 11.05 3.24
CA GLU A 147 -8.45 12.43 3.49
C GLU A 147 -9.97 12.59 3.39
N PRO A 148 -10.63 13.28 4.36
CA PRO A 148 -12.08 13.55 4.29
C PRO A 148 -12.52 14.38 3.08
N SER A 149 -11.58 15.01 2.39
CA SER A 149 -11.79 15.82 1.18
C SER A 149 -12.01 14.97 -0.07
N LEU A 150 -11.67 13.67 -0.03
CA LEU A 150 -11.78 12.79 -1.18
C LEU A 150 -13.25 12.47 -1.47
N PRO A 151 -13.69 12.62 -2.74
CA PRO A 151 -15.06 12.28 -3.14
C PRO A 151 -15.33 10.78 -3.03
N GLU A 152 -16.60 10.41 -2.95
CA GLU A 152 -17.02 9.01 -3.02
C GLU A 152 -16.74 8.41 -4.41
N THR A 153 -16.76 7.08 -4.48
CA THR A 153 -16.63 6.37 -5.76
C THR A 153 -17.87 6.63 -6.62
N VAL A 154 -17.67 7.03 -7.88
CA VAL A 154 -18.75 7.39 -8.80
C VAL A 154 -18.45 6.76 -10.16
N ASP A 155 -19.42 6.10 -10.76
CA ASP A 155 -19.32 5.61 -12.13
C ASP A 155 -20.54 6.05 -12.94
N THR A 156 -20.39 7.17 -13.64
CA THR A 156 -21.42 7.73 -14.53
C THR A 156 -20.81 8.09 -15.88
N ALA A 157 -21.64 8.24 -16.91
CA ALA A 157 -21.17 8.54 -18.27
C ALA A 157 -20.30 9.82 -18.38
N ASN A 158 -20.55 10.81 -17.53
CA ASN A 158 -19.88 12.11 -17.58
C ASN A 158 -18.80 12.29 -16.49
N LEU A 159 -18.84 11.47 -15.45
CA LEU A 159 -17.94 11.54 -14.31
C LEU A 159 -17.65 10.14 -13.77
N GLN A 160 -16.38 9.80 -13.73
CA GLN A 160 -15.87 8.57 -13.15
C GLN A 160 -14.84 8.90 -12.08
N ILE A 161 -15.00 8.33 -10.89
CA ILE A 161 -14.10 8.47 -9.76
C ILE A 161 -13.84 7.06 -9.24
N HIS A 162 -12.61 6.60 -9.40
CA HIS A 162 -12.20 5.24 -9.00
C HIS A 162 -10.99 5.30 -8.08
N TYR A 163 -10.96 4.40 -7.11
CA TYR A 163 -9.86 4.18 -6.19
C TYR A 163 -9.35 2.75 -6.31
N GLU A 164 -8.03 2.58 -6.33
CA GLU A 164 -7.37 1.29 -6.47
C GLU A 164 -6.19 1.16 -5.50
N LEU A 165 -5.97 -0.07 -5.04
CA LEU A 165 -4.71 -0.51 -4.46
C LEU A 165 -3.95 -1.32 -5.52
N ASP A 166 -2.73 -0.89 -5.83
CA ASP A 166 -1.78 -1.59 -6.72
C ASP A 166 -0.62 -2.09 -5.87
N VAL A 167 -0.52 -3.41 -5.70
CA VAL A 167 0.60 -4.05 -5.04
C VAL A 167 1.53 -4.62 -6.08
N SER A 168 2.81 -4.29 -5.99
CA SER A 168 3.85 -4.80 -6.86
C SER A 168 5.05 -5.29 -6.05
N MET A 169 5.53 -6.47 -6.41
CA MET A 169 6.71 -7.08 -5.81
C MET A 169 7.72 -7.40 -6.89
N LYS A 170 8.98 -7.00 -6.69
CA LYS A 170 10.10 -7.38 -7.54
C LYS A 170 11.07 -8.27 -6.79
N TYR A 171 11.47 -9.37 -7.39
CA TYR A 171 12.35 -10.37 -6.79
C TYR A 171 13.24 -11.05 -7.82
N THR A 172 14.33 -11.66 -7.37
CA THR A 172 15.19 -12.53 -8.20
C THR A 172 15.29 -13.92 -7.59
N LEU A 173 15.59 -14.92 -8.42
CA LEU A 173 15.87 -16.27 -7.96
C LEU A 173 17.38 -16.50 -7.96
N PRO A 174 17.93 -17.18 -6.93
CA PRO A 174 19.36 -17.38 -6.79
C PRO A 174 19.95 -18.36 -7.83
N SER A 175 19.15 -19.25 -8.41
CA SER A 175 19.62 -20.38 -9.23
C SER A 175 19.51 -20.19 -10.75
N SER A 176 19.06 -19.04 -11.26
CA SER A 176 19.00 -18.83 -12.71
C SER A 176 20.30 -18.22 -13.24
N ASN A 177 20.93 -18.86 -14.23
CA ASN A 177 22.15 -18.42 -14.94
C ASN A 177 22.08 -16.99 -15.54
N SER A 178 20.92 -16.34 -15.44
CA SER A 178 20.76 -14.90 -15.49
C SER A 178 19.89 -14.51 -14.30
N GLN A 179 20.35 -13.60 -13.42
CA GLN A 179 19.53 -13.03 -12.35
C GLN A 179 18.42 -12.16 -12.97
N LYS A 180 17.42 -12.79 -13.58
CA LYS A 180 16.28 -12.10 -14.19
C LYS A 180 15.39 -11.59 -13.07
N LEU A 181 15.21 -10.27 -13.05
CA LEU A 181 14.25 -9.61 -12.18
C LEU A 181 12.84 -10.03 -12.58
N LYS A 182 12.12 -10.69 -11.68
CA LYS A 182 10.71 -11.05 -11.82
C LYS A 182 9.85 -10.02 -11.11
N THR A 183 8.63 -9.80 -11.61
CA THR A 183 7.65 -8.89 -11.01
C THR A 183 6.31 -9.60 -10.87
N ILE A 184 5.70 -9.53 -9.70
CA ILE A 184 4.30 -9.96 -9.46
C ILE A 184 3.50 -8.72 -9.12
N ARG A 185 2.27 -8.62 -9.63
CA ARG A 185 1.33 -7.55 -9.32
C ARG A 185 -0.04 -8.09 -8.93
N ARG A 186 -0.71 -7.37 -8.03
CA ARG A 186 -2.10 -7.58 -7.63
C ARG A 186 -2.78 -6.23 -7.53
N PHE A 187 -4.05 -6.19 -7.91
CA PHE A 187 -4.86 -4.98 -7.91
C PHE A 187 -6.15 -5.25 -7.16
N LYS A 188 -6.65 -4.24 -6.46
CA LYS A 188 -7.95 -4.31 -5.80
C LYS A 188 -8.62 -2.94 -5.85
N GLU A 189 -9.85 -2.91 -6.35
CA GLU A 189 -10.66 -1.70 -6.30
C GLU A 189 -11.10 -1.42 -4.86
N VAL A 190 -11.15 -0.14 -4.51
CA VAL A 190 -11.58 0.34 -3.21
C VAL A 190 -12.78 1.24 -3.40
N GLN A 191 -13.81 1.05 -2.58
CA GLN A 191 -14.97 1.93 -2.51
C GLN A 191 -14.82 2.85 -1.29
N LEU A 192 -14.92 4.15 -1.51
CA LEU A 192 -14.89 5.20 -0.47
C LEU A 192 -16.27 5.75 -0.17
#